data_AF-Q2XUU8-F1
#
_entry.id   AF-Q2XUU8-F1
#
_cell.length_a   1.000
_cell.length_b   1.000
_cell.length_c   1.000
_cell.angle_alpha   90.00
_cell.angle_beta   90.00
_cell.angle_gamma   90.00
#
_symmetry.space_group_name_H-M   'P 1'
#
loop_
_entity.id
_entity.type
_entity.pdbx_description
1 polymer ?
#
loop_
_entity_poly.entity_id
_entity_poly.type
_entity_poly.pdbx_seq_one_letter_code
_entity_poly.pdbx_strand_id
1 'polypeptide(L)'
;GMGGVGKTTLARKVYHKAATMFETKLWVHVSKDLRHLTMWSDGMFRKAETAEQQALLRSYLEGKKFLLVIDDVWGENVWDGRLEIQAQHGSPGSRVLVTTRDERVARRMGAIHLHRVKRMNEDDGWWLLRTRAFLEDSAGNMQDIGRRIVQKCNGLPLALKV
;
A
#
# COMPACT_ATOMS: atom_id res chain seq x y z
N GLY A 1 5.17 -9.80 1.19
CA GLY A 1 5.09 -10.17 -0.26
C GLY A 1 6.17 -9.45 -1.03
N MET A 2 6.70 -10.04 -2.12
CA MET A 2 7.92 -9.57 -2.83
C MET A 2 7.83 -8.09 -3.30
N GLY A 3 8.98 -7.45 -3.50
CA GLY A 3 9.05 -6.12 -4.14
C GLY A 3 8.44 -6.14 -5.55
N GLY A 4 7.81 -5.03 -5.97
CA GLY A 4 7.24 -4.92 -7.32
C GLY A 4 5.94 -5.70 -7.59
N VAL A 5 5.45 -6.50 -6.63
CA VAL A 5 4.25 -7.34 -6.81
C VAL A 5 2.91 -6.56 -6.75
N GLY A 6 2.93 -5.27 -6.41
CA GLY A 6 1.73 -4.42 -6.40
C GLY A 6 1.06 -4.20 -5.04
N LYS A 7 1.75 -4.40 -3.91
CA LYS A 7 1.21 -4.15 -2.56
C LYS A 7 0.67 -2.73 -2.38
N THR A 8 1.49 -1.72 -2.67
CA THR A 8 1.12 -0.30 -2.62
C THR A 8 -0.05 0.00 -3.56
N THR A 9 -0.07 -0.59 -4.76
CA THR A 9 -1.18 -0.44 -5.71
C THR A 9 -2.49 -1.01 -5.17
N LEU A 10 -2.45 -2.19 -4.55
CA LEU A 10 -3.61 -2.80 -3.92
C LEU A 10 -4.11 -1.95 -2.73
N ALA A 11 -3.20 -1.50 -1.86
CA ALA A 11 -3.54 -0.63 -0.74
C ALA A 11 -4.16 0.69 -1.21
N ARG A 12 -3.67 1.29 -2.31
CA ARG A 12 -4.29 2.48 -2.92
C ARG A 12 -5.71 2.21 -3.38
N LYS A 13 -5.96 1.08 -4.06
CA LYS A 13 -7.32 0.70 -4.46
C LYS A 13 -8.25 0.55 -3.25
N VAL A 14 -7.77 -0.05 -2.16
CA VAL A 14 -8.54 -0.16 -0.91
C VAL A 14 -8.81 1.23 -0.32
N TYR A 15 -7.79 2.08 -0.18
CA TYR A 15 -7.92 3.43 0.36
C TYR A 15 -9.00 4.26 -0.35
N HIS A 16 -9.07 4.19 -1.68
CA HIS A 16 -10.07 4.91 -2.45
C HIS A 16 -11.45 4.26 -2.39
N LYS A 17 -11.56 2.94 -2.53
CA LYS A 17 -12.86 2.24 -2.48
C LYS A 17 -13.50 2.25 -1.10
N ALA A 18 -12.70 2.27 -0.05
CA ALA A 18 -13.16 2.29 1.32
C ALA A 18 -13.55 3.70 1.82
N ALA A 19 -13.45 4.73 0.97
CA ALA A 19 -13.63 6.13 1.38
C ALA A 19 -14.94 6.42 2.11
N THR A 20 -16.04 5.79 1.70
CA THR A 20 -17.37 6.03 2.28
C THR A 20 -17.60 5.32 3.61
N MET A 21 -16.69 4.41 4.02
CA MET A 21 -16.85 3.62 5.25
C MET A 21 -16.21 4.27 6.48
N PHE A 22 -15.38 5.30 6.30
CA PHE A 22 -14.57 5.94 7.33
C PHE A 22 -14.77 7.46 7.27
N GLU A 23 -14.81 8.11 8.44
CA GLU A 23 -14.89 9.57 8.56
C GLU A 23 -13.59 10.24 8.11
N THR A 24 -12.47 9.54 8.29
CA THR A 24 -11.16 10.06 7.95
C THR A 24 -10.28 8.95 7.41
N LYS A 25 -9.41 9.31 6.48
CA LYS A 25 -8.40 8.42 5.95
C LYS A 25 -7.06 9.12 5.96
N LEU A 26 -6.02 8.36 6.24
CA LEU A 26 -4.66 8.86 6.25
C LEU A 26 -3.72 7.83 5.67
N TRP A 27 -2.87 8.25 4.75
CA TRP A 27 -1.78 7.43 4.23
C TRP A 27 -0.46 7.94 4.78
N VAL A 28 0.32 7.04 5.34
CA VAL A 28 1.64 7.32 5.88
C VAL A 28 2.65 6.49 5.12
N HIS A 29 3.62 7.15 4.51
CA HIS A 29 4.81 6.51 3.98
C HIS A 29 5.95 6.69 4.97
N VAL A 30 6.64 5.60 5.27
CA VAL A 30 7.76 5.58 6.22
C VAL A 30 9.06 5.64 5.46
N SER A 31 9.94 6.58 5.81
CA SER A 31 11.31 6.61 5.27
C SER A 31 12.10 5.37 5.68
N LYS A 32 13.09 4.97 4.88
CA LYS A 32 13.92 3.78 5.16
C LYS A 32 14.74 3.88 6.46
N ASP A 33 15.09 5.09 6.88
CA ASP A 33 15.77 5.33 8.17
C ASP A 33 14.80 5.31 9.36
N LEU A 34 13.50 5.16 9.10
CA LEU A 34 12.41 5.03 10.08
C LEU A 34 12.25 6.27 10.97
N ARG A 35 12.85 7.39 10.59
CA ARG A 35 12.81 8.66 11.34
C ARG A 35 11.70 9.58 10.86
N HIS A 36 11.38 9.53 9.58
CA HIS A 36 10.49 10.48 8.94
C HIS A 36 9.23 9.80 8.39
N LEU A 37 8.10 10.45 8.65
CA LEU A 37 6.81 10.08 8.08
C LEU A 37 6.41 11.12 7.05
N THR A 38 6.04 10.66 5.85
CA THR A 38 5.36 11.50 4.87
C THR A 38 3.88 11.14 4.90
N MET A 39 3.03 12.12 5.17
CA MET A 39 1.59 11.93 5.30
C MET A 39 0.89 12.42 4.04
N TRP A 40 -0.13 11.68 3.61
CA TRP A 40 -0.98 12.06 2.51
C TRP A 40 -2.45 11.83 2.89
N SER A 41 -3.27 12.84 2.66
CA SER A 41 -4.72 12.80 2.86
C SER A 41 -5.38 13.58 1.72
N ASP A 42 -6.23 12.89 0.96
CA ASP A 42 -7.11 13.47 -0.07
C ASP A 42 -6.45 14.52 -0.99
N GLY A 43 -5.24 14.21 -1.47
CA GLY A 43 -4.52 15.05 -2.44
C GLY A 43 -3.47 15.99 -1.82
N MET A 44 -3.44 16.16 -0.50
CA MET A 44 -2.45 16.98 0.18
C MET A 44 -1.34 16.13 0.80
N PHE A 45 -0.09 16.45 0.47
CA PHE A 45 1.09 15.94 1.16
C PHE A 45 1.44 16.85 2.33
N ARG A 46 1.68 16.24 3.50
CA ARG A 46 2.18 16.93 4.68
C ARG A 46 3.45 16.24 5.15
N LYS A 47 4.52 17.03 5.24
CA LYS A 47 5.77 16.67 5.90
C LYS A 47 5.91 17.63 7.07
N ALA A 48 6.13 17.10 8.25
CA ALA A 48 6.26 17.88 9.47
C ALA A 48 7.40 17.31 10.32
N GLU A 49 7.86 18.07 11.31
CA GLU A 49 8.84 17.59 12.29
C GLU A 49 8.18 16.72 13.37
N THR A 50 8.99 16.08 14.21
CA THR A 50 8.56 14.99 15.10
C THR A 50 7.35 15.32 15.98
N ALA A 51 7.30 16.54 16.55
CA ALA A 51 6.22 16.98 17.44
C ALA A 51 4.96 17.38 16.66
N GLU A 52 5.11 18.17 15.60
CA GLU A 52 4.01 18.59 14.72
C GLU A 52 3.34 17.39 14.02
N GLN A 53 4.12 16.37 13.66
CA GLN A 53 3.63 15.11 13.12
C GLN A 53 2.67 14.41 14.09
N GLN A 54 2.98 14.39 15.39
CA GLN A 54 2.13 13.73 16.38
C GLN A 54 0.81 14.48 16.57
N ALA A 55 0.85 15.81 16.68
CA ALA A 55 -0.36 16.63 16.77
C ALA A 55 -1.23 16.45 15.51
N LEU A 56 -0.61 16.42 14.34
CA LEU A 56 -1.31 16.21 13.07
C LEU A 56 -1.93 14.81 13.01
N LEU A 57 -1.17 13.76 13.34
CA LEU A 57 -1.68 12.38 13.45
C LEU A 57 -2.90 12.34 14.38
N ARG A 58 -2.77 12.92 15.58
CA ARG A 58 -3.85 12.99 16.55
C ARG A 58 -5.11 13.64 15.96
N SER A 59 -4.98 14.77 15.26
CA SER A 59 -6.13 15.45 14.64
C SER A 59 -6.87 14.62 13.57
N TYR A 60 -6.19 13.67 12.92
CA TYR A 60 -6.79 12.77 11.95
C TYR A 60 -7.44 11.54 12.62
N LEU A 61 -6.94 11.10 13.77
CA LEU A 61 -7.31 9.81 14.36
C LEU A 61 -8.23 9.95 15.57
N GLU A 62 -8.02 10.95 16.43
CA GLU A 62 -8.71 11.10 17.70
C GLU A 62 -10.22 11.26 17.52
N GLY A 63 -10.99 10.37 18.17
CA GLY A 63 -12.45 10.40 18.19
C GLY A 63 -13.12 10.07 16.85
N LYS A 64 -12.36 9.70 15.82
CA LYS A 64 -12.89 9.44 14.47
C LYS A 64 -12.80 7.97 14.10
N LYS A 65 -13.77 7.49 13.32
CA LYS A 65 -13.66 6.19 12.67
C LYS A 65 -12.74 6.31 11.44
N PHE A 66 -11.48 5.88 11.57
CA PHE A 66 -10.46 6.12 10.55
C PHE A 66 -10.03 4.87 9.77
N LEU A 67 -9.47 5.09 8.57
CA LEU A 67 -8.58 4.14 7.88
C LEU A 67 -7.16 4.72 7.81
N LEU A 68 -6.22 4.08 8.49
CA LEU A 68 -4.80 4.44 8.47
C LEU A 68 -4.04 3.44 7.61
N VAL A 69 -3.43 3.90 6.52
CA VAL A 69 -2.52 3.09 5.71
C VAL A 69 -1.09 3.42 6.06
N ILE A 70 -0.29 2.41 6.37
CA ILE A 70 1.15 2.54 6.63
C ILE A 70 1.89 1.75 5.56
N ASP A 71 2.47 2.46 4.60
CA ASP A 71 3.01 1.88 3.37
C ASP A 71 4.53 1.75 3.39
N ASP A 72 5.00 0.60 2.88
CA ASP A 72 6.39 0.19 2.74
C ASP A 72 7.15 0.18 4.07
N VAL A 73 6.64 -0.55 5.07
CA VAL A 73 7.29 -0.69 6.39
C VAL A 73 8.43 -1.70 6.33
N TRP A 74 9.62 -1.28 6.81
CA TRP A 74 10.84 -2.09 6.84
C TRP A 74 11.14 -2.71 8.22
N GLY A 75 10.62 -2.14 9.30
CA GLY A 75 10.80 -2.60 10.68
C GLY A 75 9.62 -2.22 11.58
N GLU A 76 9.40 -2.99 12.63
CA GLU A 76 8.30 -2.81 13.60
C GLU A 76 8.43 -1.53 14.42
N ASN A 77 9.64 -1.00 14.60
CA ASN A 77 9.95 0.20 15.37
C ASN A 77 9.23 1.49 14.93
N VAL A 78 8.63 1.49 13.74
CA VAL A 78 7.74 2.56 13.27
C VAL A 78 6.40 2.55 14.02
N TRP A 79 5.95 1.35 14.38
CA TRP A 79 4.76 1.09 15.16
C TRP A 79 5.00 1.34 16.65
N ASP A 80 6.21 1.07 17.15
CA ASP A 80 6.62 1.08 18.57
C ASP A 80 6.52 2.47 19.26
N GLY A 81 5.30 2.95 19.46
CA GLY A 81 4.95 4.10 20.28
C GLY A 81 4.53 5.37 19.54
N ARG A 82 4.95 5.61 18.29
CA ARG A 82 4.54 6.84 17.55
C ARG A 82 3.19 6.71 16.86
N LEU A 83 3.00 5.68 16.05
CA LEU A 83 1.76 5.47 15.30
C LEU A 83 0.74 4.68 16.10
N GLU A 84 1.19 3.70 16.89
CA GLU A 84 0.32 2.86 17.71
C GLU A 84 -0.46 3.69 18.75
N ILE A 85 0.23 4.54 19.51
CA ILE A 85 -0.41 5.40 20.53
C ILE A 85 -1.48 6.28 19.89
N GLN A 86 -1.20 6.89 18.73
CA GLN A 86 -2.18 7.76 18.06
C GLN A 86 -3.37 6.95 17.52
N ALA A 87 -3.13 5.75 17.00
CA ALA A 87 -4.18 4.87 16.51
C ALA A 87 -5.14 4.39 17.63
N GLN A 88 -4.67 4.29 18.88
CA GLN A 88 -5.49 3.90 20.03
C GLN A 88 -6.56 4.94 20.40
N HIS A 89 -6.41 6.19 19.97
CA HIS A 89 -7.39 7.26 20.22
C HIS A 89 -8.57 7.26 19.23
N GLY A 90 -8.61 6.30 18.29
CA GLY A 90 -9.67 6.17 17.30
C GLY A 90 -10.99 5.65 17.84
N SER A 91 -12.08 5.98 17.14
CA SER A 91 -13.40 5.44 17.45
C SER A 91 -13.54 3.97 17.02
N PRO A 92 -14.47 3.20 17.62
CA PRO A 92 -14.75 1.83 17.23
C PRO A 92 -14.99 1.68 15.72
N GLY A 93 -14.49 0.60 15.14
CA GLY A 93 -14.57 0.36 13.69
C GLY A 93 -13.43 0.96 12.87
N SER A 94 -12.49 1.67 13.50
CA SER A 94 -11.25 2.11 12.86
C SER A 94 -10.41 0.91 12.38
N ARG A 95 -9.61 1.11 11.32
CA ARG A 95 -8.79 0.08 10.69
C ARG A 95 -7.41 0.60 10.34
N VAL A 96 -6.42 -0.27 10.49
CA VAL A 96 -5.03 -0.03 10.09
C VAL A 96 -4.65 -1.04 9.01
N LEU A 97 -4.10 -0.56 7.90
CA LEU A 97 -3.60 -1.38 6.79
C LEU A 97 -2.11 -1.15 6.65
N VAL A 98 -1.31 -2.21 6.81
CA VAL A 98 0.14 -2.14 6.68
C VAL A 98 0.56 -2.83 5.38
N THR A 99 1.47 -2.20 4.61
CA THR A 99 2.17 -2.88 3.53
C THR A 99 3.64 -3.10 3.91
N THR A 100 4.11 -4.32 3.74
CA THR A 100 5.50 -4.68 4.02
C THR A 100 5.96 -5.83 3.12
N ARG A 101 7.28 -5.93 2.94
CA ARG A 101 7.91 -7.06 2.25
C ARG A 101 8.08 -8.24 3.20
N ASP A 102 8.27 -7.98 4.48
CA ASP A 102 8.51 -8.99 5.53
C ASP A 102 7.24 -9.24 6.34
N GLU A 103 6.72 -10.47 6.28
CA GLU A 103 5.55 -10.86 7.07
C GLU A 103 5.80 -10.80 8.57
N ARG A 104 7.05 -10.97 9.03
CA ARG A 104 7.41 -10.89 10.45
C ARG A 104 7.12 -9.50 11.02
N VAL A 105 7.40 -8.45 10.25
CA VAL A 105 7.07 -7.06 10.61
C VAL A 105 5.56 -6.90 10.80
N ALA A 106 4.75 -7.37 9.86
CA ALA A 106 3.29 -7.27 9.98
C ALA A 106 2.75 -8.01 11.22
N ARG A 107 3.31 -9.19 11.53
CA ARG A 107 2.94 -9.95 12.74
C ARG A 107 3.33 -9.23 14.03
N ARG A 108 4.55 -8.67 14.09
CA ARG A 108 5.02 -7.90 15.25
C ARG A 108 4.20 -6.63 15.49
N MET A 109 3.69 -6.01 14.43
CA MET A 109 2.74 -4.88 14.51
C MET A 109 1.30 -5.32 14.87
N GLY A 110 1.06 -6.58 15.23
CA GLY A 110 -0.24 -7.06 15.67
C GLY A 110 -1.27 -7.29 14.57
N ALA A 111 -0.85 -7.51 13.32
CA ALA A 111 -1.78 -7.74 12.21
C ALA A 111 -2.65 -8.98 12.44
N ILE A 112 -3.97 -8.77 12.58
CA ILE A 112 -4.98 -9.83 12.71
C ILE A 112 -5.25 -10.57 11.39
N HIS A 113 -5.01 -9.91 10.26
CA HIS A 113 -5.22 -10.46 8.92
C HIS A 113 -4.00 -10.21 8.05
N LEU A 114 -3.50 -11.28 7.43
CA LEU A 114 -2.36 -11.22 6.52
C LEU A 114 -2.79 -11.56 5.10
N HIS A 115 -2.63 -10.61 4.18
CA HIS A 115 -2.88 -10.84 2.76
C HIS A 115 -1.55 -10.89 1.98
N ARG A 116 -1.21 -12.07 1.45
CA ARG A 116 -0.04 -12.26 0.60
C ARG A 116 -0.41 -11.94 -0.86
N VAL A 117 -0.07 -10.74 -1.32
CA VAL A 117 -0.21 -10.36 -2.74
C VAL A 117 0.62 -11.30 -3.60
N LYS A 118 -0.05 -12.02 -4.51
CA LYS A 118 0.55 -13.00 -5.43
C LYS A 118 1.06 -12.31 -6.70
N ARG A 119 1.99 -12.98 -7.38
CA ARG A 119 2.37 -12.61 -8.76
C ARG A 119 1.17 -12.78 -9.69
N MET A 120 1.17 -12.05 -10.79
CA MET A 120 0.14 -12.22 -11.83
C MET A 120 0.37 -13.56 -12.54
N ASN A 121 -0.73 -14.18 -12.96
CA ASN A 121 -0.66 -15.25 -13.94
C ASN A 121 -0.34 -14.66 -15.33
N GLU A 122 -0.16 -15.54 -16.32
CA GLU A 122 0.21 -15.14 -17.68
C GLU A 122 -0.86 -14.29 -18.37
N ASP A 123 -2.14 -14.57 -18.10
CA ASP A 123 -3.26 -13.87 -18.72
C ASP A 123 -3.43 -12.45 -18.16
N ASP A 124 -3.40 -12.29 -16.85
CA ASP A 124 -3.43 -10.99 -16.16
C ASP A 124 -2.20 -10.15 -16.53
N GLY A 125 -1.03 -10.79 -16.62
CA GLY A 125 0.22 -10.13 -17.03
C GLY A 125 0.19 -9.71 -18.50
N TRP A 126 -0.37 -10.55 -19.38
CA TRP A 126 -0.53 -10.22 -20.79
C TRP A 126 -1.51 -9.05 -20.94
N TRP A 127 -2.64 -9.09 -20.24
CA TRP A 127 -3.61 -8.00 -20.21
C TRP A 127 -2.95 -6.69 -19.77
N LEU A 128 -2.13 -6.70 -18.71
CA LEU A 128 -1.40 -5.51 -18.26
C LEU A 128 -0.41 -5.01 -19.32
N LEU A 129 0.40 -5.90 -19.89
CA LEU A 129 1.41 -5.57 -20.88
C LEU A 129 0.77 -4.95 -22.13
N ARG A 130 -0.28 -5.60 -22.64
CA ARG A 130 -1.05 -5.15 -23.80
C ARG A 130 -1.67 -3.77 -23.54
N THR A 131 -2.30 -3.60 -22.38
CA THR A 131 -2.88 -2.31 -21.96
C THR A 131 -1.82 -1.22 -21.91
N ARG A 132 -0.62 -1.54 -21.40
CA ARG A 132 0.47 -0.56 -21.27
C ARG A 132 1.10 -0.19 -22.61
N ALA A 133 1.16 -1.14 -23.54
CA ALA A 133 1.67 -0.97 -24.90
C ALA A 133 0.64 -0.37 -25.88
N PHE A 134 -0.58 -0.04 -25.42
CA PHE A 134 -1.67 0.50 -26.24
C PHE A 134 -2.01 -0.37 -27.46
N LEU A 135 -1.91 -1.70 -27.29
CA LEU A 135 -2.19 -2.65 -28.37
C LEU A 135 -3.70 -2.96 -28.43
N GLU A 136 -4.28 -2.86 -29.64
CA GLU A 136 -5.68 -3.19 -29.92
C GLU A 136 -6.00 -4.69 -29.76
N ASP A 137 -7.29 -5.05 -29.67
CA ASP A 137 -7.73 -6.46 -29.59
C ASP A 137 -7.35 -7.26 -30.84
N SER A 138 -7.13 -6.56 -31.95
CA SER A 138 -6.71 -7.07 -33.25
C SER A 138 -5.23 -7.45 -33.33
N ALA A 139 -4.46 -7.35 -32.24
CA ALA A 139 -3.01 -7.59 -32.20
C ALA A 139 -2.56 -9.07 -32.43
N GLY A 140 -3.36 -9.86 -33.15
CA GLY A 140 -3.00 -11.15 -33.76
C GLY A 140 -2.21 -12.11 -32.87
N ASN A 141 -1.19 -12.75 -33.46
CA ASN A 141 -0.31 -13.76 -32.83
C ASN A 141 0.62 -13.22 -31.72
N MET A 142 0.44 -11.97 -31.24
CA MET A 142 1.31 -11.40 -30.20
C MET A 142 1.01 -11.92 -28.79
N GLN A 143 -0.13 -12.58 -28.57
CA GLN A 143 -0.50 -13.12 -27.27
C GLN A 143 0.54 -14.11 -26.72
N ASP A 144 1.01 -15.04 -27.53
CA ASP A 144 2.01 -16.03 -27.10
C ASP A 144 3.36 -15.36 -26.79
N ILE A 145 3.75 -14.37 -27.58
CA ILE A 145 4.95 -13.55 -27.32
C ILE A 145 4.78 -12.80 -26.00
N GLY A 146 3.62 -12.19 -25.78
CA GLY A 146 3.26 -11.47 -24.57
C GLY A 146 3.32 -12.34 -23.33
N ARG A 147 2.72 -13.53 -23.36
CA ARG A 147 2.79 -14.51 -22.26
C ARG A 147 4.24 -14.93 -21.97
N ARG A 148 5.05 -15.16 -23.00
CA ARG A 148 6.50 -15.47 -22.83
C ARG A 148 7.27 -14.30 -22.21
N ILE A 149 6.93 -13.05 -22.51
CA ILE A 149 7.49 -11.88 -21.84
C ILE A 149 7.08 -11.88 -20.35
N VAL A 150 5.80 -12.14 -20.05
CA VAL A 150 5.31 -12.21 -18.67
C VAL A 150 6.03 -13.29 -17.86
N GLN A 151 6.28 -14.46 -18.45
CA GLN A 151 7.08 -15.52 -17.85
C GLN A 151 8.51 -15.05 -17.55
N LYS A 152 9.18 -14.39 -18.50
CA LYS A 152 10.52 -13.82 -18.30
C LYS A 152 10.56 -12.74 -17.20
N CYS A 153 9.49 -11.96 -17.07
CA CYS A 153 9.29 -10.98 -16.01
C CYS A 153 8.79 -11.59 -14.69
N ASN A 154 8.62 -12.92 -14.62
CA ASN A 154 8.16 -13.66 -13.45
C ASN A 154 6.82 -13.14 -12.90
N GLY A 155 5.91 -12.70 -13.78
CA GLY A 155 4.59 -12.19 -13.40
C GLY A 155 4.61 -10.95 -12.48
N LEU A 156 5.73 -10.20 -12.42
CA LEU A 156 5.85 -9.00 -11.60
C LEU A 156 5.30 -7.77 -12.36
N PRO A 157 4.23 -7.11 -11.85
CA PRO A 157 3.67 -5.92 -12.50
C PRO A 157 4.69 -4.82 -12.76
N LEU A 158 5.63 -4.60 -11.83
CA LEU A 158 6.66 -3.57 -11.98
C LEU A 158 7.60 -3.84 -13.17
N ALA A 159 7.93 -5.10 -13.44
CA ALA A 159 8.79 -5.48 -14.56
C ALA A 159 8.10 -5.39 -15.93
N LEU A 160 6.77 -5.38 -15.96
CA LEU A 160 5.96 -5.28 -17.17
C LEU A 160 5.57 -3.84 -17.54
N LYS A 161 5.78 -2.90 -16.64
CA LYS A 161 5.37 -1.49 -16.81
C LYS A 161 6.47 -0.60 -17.40
N VAL A 162 7.66 -1.15 -17.63
CA VAL A 162 8.86 -0.43 -18.11
C VAL A 162 8.58 0.23 -19.46
#